data_AF-A0A9E3MFD0-F1
#
_entry.id   AF-A0A9E3MFD0-F1
#
_cell.length_a   1.000
_cell.length_b   1.000
_cell.length_c   1.000
_cell.angle_alpha   90.00
_cell.angle_beta   90.00
_cell.angle_gamma   90.00
#
_symmetry.space_group_name_H-M   'P 1'
#
loop_
_entity.id
_entity.type
_entity.pdbx_description
1 polymer ?
#
loop_
_entity_poly.entity_id
_entity_poly.type
_entity_poly.pdbx_seq_one_letter_code
_entity_poly.pdbx_strand_id
1 'polypeptide(L)'
;AVQWGKLLLNLNNPVNALSGLPLRDELLDADLRATTAALIEEGLTVLAAARQRTAKVTPVPTRWLPRLMRLPTPAFKLLASRMLKIDPRARSSMADDLALGRRTEIGELCGEVVKLAKSVGVRAPRNEKMLGMIRYVELTALAVGSPERGPTDPVELRKNIETAL
;
A
#
# COMPACT_ATOMS: atom_id res chain seq x y z
N ALA A 1 -16.86 3.56 -13.47
CA ALA A 1 -15.62 4.38 -13.43
C ALA A 1 -14.84 4.02 -12.16
N VAL A 2 -13.49 4.08 -12.20
CA VAL A 2 -12.63 3.76 -11.05
C VAL A 2 -12.86 4.78 -9.91
N GLN A 3 -12.97 4.29 -8.67
CA GLN A 3 -13.10 5.14 -7.49
C GLN A 3 -11.71 5.52 -6.93
N TRP A 4 -11.03 6.46 -7.60
CA TRP A 4 -9.64 6.84 -7.29
C TRP A 4 -9.37 7.22 -5.84
N GLY A 5 -10.33 7.87 -5.18
CA GLY A 5 -10.17 8.20 -3.76
C GLY A 5 -10.04 6.96 -2.87
N LYS A 6 -10.80 5.90 -3.15
CA LYS A 6 -10.77 4.64 -2.39
C LYS A 6 -9.52 3.84 -2.75
N LEU A 7 -9.19 3.80 -4.04
CA LEU A 7 -7.97 3.14 -4.52
C LEU A 7 -6.72 3.69 -3.83
N LEU A 8 -6.58 5.02 -3.77
CA LEU A 8 -5.42 5.64 -3.12
C LEU A 8 -5.32 5.31 -1.62
N LEU A 9 -6.44 5.17 -0.91
CA LEU A 9 -6.43 4.71 0.48
C LEU A 9 -5.92 3.26 0.59
N ASN A 10 -6.38 2.41 -0.34
CA ASN A 10 -6.02 1.00 -0.38
C ASN A 10 -4.57 0.76 -0.84
N LEU A 11 -3.82 1.77 -1.28
CA LEU A 11 -2.37 1.64 -1.53
C LEU A 11 -1.55 1.32 -0.27
N ASN A 12 -2.16 1.39 0.93
CA ASN A 12 -1.57 0.87 2.15
C ASN A 12 -1.58 -0.67 2.22
N ASN A 13 -2.53 -1.34 1.56
CA ASN A 13 -2.69 -2.80 1.61
C ASN A 13 -1.41 -3.54 1.21
N PRO A 14 -0.72 -3.22 0.08
CA PRO A 14 0.53 -3.90 -0.25
C PRO A 14 1.67 -3.62 0.73
N VAL A 15 1.72 -2.44 1.34
CA VAL A 15 2.72 -2.12 2.37
C VAL A 15 2.49 -2.97 3.63
N ASN A 16 1.24 -3.06 4.08
CA ASN A 16 0.89 -3.91 5.21
C ASN A 16 1.10 -5.40 4.91
N ALA A 17 0.78 -5.86 3.70
CA ALA A 17 0.99 -7.24 3.28
C ALA A 17 2.47 -7.63 3.29
N LEU A 18 3.34 -6.76 2.77
CA LEU A 18 4.79 -6.99 2.77
C LEU A 18 5.45 -6.70 4.13
N SER A 19 4.85 -5.94 5.04
CA SER A 19 5.51 -5.73 6.35
C SER A 19 5.44 -6.97 7.26
N GLY A 20 4.48 -7.87 7.04
CA GLY A 20 4.20 -8.99 7.95
C GLY A 20 3.63 -8.57 9.31
N LEU A 21 3.36 -7.27 9.51
CA LEU A 21 2.87 -6.71 10.76
C LEU A 21 1.33 -6.63 10.78
N PRO A 22 0.71 -6.67 11.97
CA PRO A 22 -0.64 -6.16 12.13
C PRO A 22 -0.75 -4.72 11.63
N LEU A 23 -1.91 -4.35 11.08
CA LEU A 23 -2.15 -3.05 10.44
C LEU A 23 -1.90 -1.88 11.39
N ARG A 24 -2.26 -2.04 12.67
CA ARG A 24 -1.99 -1.01 13.67
C ARG A 24 -0.49 -0.80 13.87
N ASP A 25 0.29 -1.86 13.93
CA ASP A 25 1.73 -1.78 14.18
C ASP A 25 2.47 -1.22 12.96
N GLU A 26 2.05 -1.61 11.75
CA GLU A 26 2.52 -0.99 10.50
C GLU A 26 2.28 0.52 10.49
N LEU A 27 1.05 0.96 10.82
CA LEU A 27 0.73 2.38 10.88
C LEU A 27 1.47 3.14 11.98
N LEU A 28 2.07 2.47 12.97
CA LEU A 28 2.89 3.12 13.99
C LEU A 28 4.36 3.26 13.58
N ASP A 29 4.79 2.50 12.57
CA ASP A 29 6.10 2.58 11.95
C ASP A 29 6.17 3.77 10.98
N ALA A 30 7.17 4.64 11.15
CA ALA A 30 7.28 5.85 10.34
C ALA A 30 7.72 5.57 8.90
N ASP A 31 8.56 4.55 8.69
CA ASP A 31 9.13 4.23 7.38
C ASP A 31 8.10 3.54 6.49
N LEU A 32 7.27 2.67 7.08
CA LEU A 32 6.14 2.05 6.40
C LEU A 32 5.08 3.10 6.02
N ARG A 33 4.74 4.03 6.92
CA ARG A 33 3.87 5.16 6.56
C ARG A 33 4.47 6.03 5.45
N ALA A 34 5.77 6.29 5.47
CA ALA A 34 6.45 7.04 4.41
C ALA A 34 6.37 6.30 3.06
N THR A 35 6.45 4.97 3.07
CA THR A 35 6.24 4.12 1.89
C THR A 35 4.83 4.29 1.32
N THR A 36 3.80 4.17 2.16
CA THR A 36 2.42 4.40 1.74
C THR A 36 2.24 5.82 1.20
N ALA A 37 2.84 6.84 1.85
CA ALA A 37 2.78 8.22 1.39
C ALA A 37 3.36 8.40 -0.02
N ALA A 38 4.49 7.76 -0.31
CA ALA A 38 5.15 7.84 -1.61
C ALA A 38 4.33 7.18 -2.73
N LEU A 39 3.67 6.05 -2.45
CA LEU A 39 2.76 5.41 -3.41
C LEU A 39 1.56 6.30 -3.73
N ILE A 40 0.96 6.91 -2.70
CA ILE A 40 -0.18 7.82 -2.85
C ILE A 40 0.20 9.08 -3.63
N GLU A 41 1.37 9.67 -3.37
CA GLU A 41 1.84 10.86 -4.10
C GLU A 41 2.08 10.61 -5.58
N GLU A 42 2.68 9.48 -5.91
CA GLU A 42 2.85 9.07 -7.30
C GLU A 42 1.48 8.86 -7.97
N GLY A 43 0.55 8.19 -7.28
CA GLY A 43 -0.83 8.04 -7.76
C GLY A 43 -1.54 9.38 -7.98
N LEU A 44 -1.41 10.33 -7.06
CA LEU A 44 -1.97 11.68 -7.20
C LEU A 44 -1.35 12.44 -8.39
N THR A 45 -0.05 12.30 -8.61
CA THR A 45 0.66 12.87 -9.77
C THR A 45 0.11 12.31 -11.08
N VAL A 46 -0.09 11.00 -11.15
CA VAL A 46 -0.67 10.32 -12.33
C VAL A 46 -2.11 10.79 -12.58
N LEU A 47 -2.93 10.92 -11.52
CA LEU A 47 -4.31 11.40 -11.65
C LEU A 47 -4.37 12.85 -12.15
N ALA A 48 -3.47 13.71 -11.68
CA ALA A 48 -3.37 15.09 -12.13
C ALA A 48 -3.04 15.14 -13.64
N ALA A 49 -2.06 14.35 -14.10
CA ALA A 49 -1.71 14.24 -15.51
C ALA A 49 -2.89 13.74 -16.37
N ALA A 50 -3.66 12.79 -15.84
CA ALA A 50 -4.84 12.24 -16.51
C ALA A 50 -6.13 13.04 -16.33
N ARG A 51 -6.08 14.20 -15.65
CA ARG A 51 -7.24 15.04 -15.32
C ARG A 51 -8.37 14.27 -14.61
N GLN A 52 -8.02 13.25 -13.85
CA GLN A 52 -8.95 12.43 -13.07
C GLN A 52 -9.25 13.11 -11.73
N ARG A 53 -10.49 12.98 -11.27
CA ARG A 53 -10.92 13.53 -9.97
C ARG A 53 -10.97 12.42 -8.93
N THR A 54 -10.57 12.76 -7.70
CA THR A 54 -10.81 11.91 -6.53
C THR A 54 -12.16 12.28 -5.91
N ALA A 55 -13.01 11.29 -5.68
CA ALA A 55 -14.18 11.47 -4.84
C ALA A 55 -13.74 11.53 -3.37
N LYS A 56 -14.44 12.31 -2.55
CA LYS A 56 -14.19 12.36 -1.11
C LYS A 56 -14.73 11.08 -0.46
N VAL A 57 -13.84 10.22 0.00
CA VAL A 57 -14.20 8.91 0.60
C VAL A 57 -13.97 8.89 2.12
N THR A 58 -13.18 9.82 2.64
CA THR A 58 -12.90 9.98 4.06
C THR A 58 -13.02 11.46 4.47
N PRO A 59 -13.09 11.76 5.78
CA PRO A 59 -13.11 13.14 6.27
C PRO A 59 -11.87 13.94 5.83
N VAL A 60 -10.72 13.27 5.70
CA VAL A 60 -9.46 13.86 5.24
C VAL A 60 -9.43 13.86 3.70
N PRO A 61 -9.24 15.01 3.04
CA PRO A 61 -9.09 15.04 1.59
C PRO A 61 -7.93 14.14 1.13
N THR A 62 -8.10 13.37 0.06
CA THR A 62 -7.09 12.40 -0.42
C THR A 62 -5.72 13.04 -0.67
N ARG A 63 -5.69 14.29 -1.15
CA ARG A 63 -4.46 15.08 -1.33
C ARG A 63 -3.66 15.38 -0.05
N TRP A 64 -4.26 15.23 1.13
CA TRP A 64 -3.61 15.48 2.42
C TRP A 64 -3.09 14.19 3.07
N LEU A 65 -3.47 13.02 2.57
CA LEU A 65 -3.01 11.74 3.14
C LEU A 65 -1.49 11.62 3.18
N PRO A 66 -0.73 11.94 2.11
CA PRO A 66 0.73 11.80 2.17
C PRO A 66 1.37 12.63 3.28
N ARG A 67 0.83 13.82 3.55
CA ARG A 67 1.31 14.70 4.62
C ARG A 67 0.97 14.13 6.00
N LEU A 68 -0.25 13.60 6.16
CA LEU A 68 -0.66 12.93 7.40
C LEU A 68 0.27 11.74 7.70
N MET A 69 0.53 10.89 6.71
CA MET A 69 1.37 9.68 6.88
C MET A 69 2.82 10.03 7.25
N ARG A 70 3.35 11.15 6.74
CA ARG A 70 4.72 11.63 7.05
C ARG A 70 4.88 12.34 8.38
N LEU A 71 3.81 12.49 9.17
CA LEU A 71 3.96 13.09 10.49
C LEU A 71 4.82 12.22 11.41
N PRO A 72 5.59 12.85 12.33
CA PRO A 72 6.20 12.13 13.44
C PRO A 72 5.16 11.29 14.18
N THR A 73 5.53 10.08 14.58
CA THR A 73 4.59 9.09 15.16
C THR A 73 3.73 9.64 16.30
N PRO A 74 4.21 10.49 17.23
CA PRO A 74 3.34 11.11 18.25
C PRO A 74 2.22 11.98 17.66
N ALA A 75 2.54 12.82 16.66
CA ALA A 75 1.57 13.67 15.99
C ALA A 75 0.60 12.86 15.12
N PHE A 76 1.10 11.83 14.43
CA PHE A 76 0.27 10.88 13.69
C PHE A 76 -0.74 10.20 14.61
N LYS A 77 -0.30 9.69 15.78
CA LYS A 77 -1.18 9.02 16.76
C LYS A 77 -2.34 9.91 17.19
N LEU A 78 -2.08 11.20 17.40
CA LEU A 78 -3.12 12.16 17.79
C LEU A 78 -4.14 12.36 16.67
N LEU A 79 -3.67 12.66 15.45
CA LEU A 79 -4.52 13.03 14.32
C LEU A 79 -5.22 11.84 13.65
N ALA A 80 -4.57 10.68 13.62
CA ALA A 80 -5.08 9.43 13.09
C ALA A 80 -5.67 8.51 14.18
N SER A 81 -5.95 9.03 15.38
CA SER A 81 -6.45 8.26 16.53
C SER A 81 -7.67 7.39 16.21
N ARG A 82 -8.58 7.86 15.34
CA ARG A 82 -9.72 7.07 14.86
C ARG A 82 -9.29 5.91 13.96
N MET A 83 -8.30 6.11 13.08
CA MET A 83 -7.73 5.04 12.26
C MET A 83 -7.00 4.02 13.14
N LEU A 84 -6.40 4.43 14.26
CA LEU A 84 -5.69 3.53 15.17
C LEU A 84 -6.61 2.73 16.12
N LYS A 85 -7.94 2.88 16.03
CA LYS A 85 -8.92 2.05 16.73
C LYS A 85 -9.18 0.69 16.05
N ILE A 86 -8.38 0.34 15.05
CA ILE A 86 -8.39 -0.96 14.40
C ILE A 86 -8.00 -2.06 15.40
N ASP A 87 -8.57 -3.26 15.22
CA ASP A 87 -8.21 -4.44 16.01
C ASP A 87 -6.68 -4.65 16.00
N PRO A 88 -6.04 -4.85 17.17
CA PRO A 88 -4.59 -5.07 17.25
C PRO A 88 -4.07 -6.25 16.43
N ARG A 89 -4.91 -7.22 16.05
CA ARG A 89 -4.56 -8.37 15.22
C ARG A 89 -4.98 -8.23 13.76
N ALA A 90 -5.76 -7.21 13.42
CA ALA A 90 -6.22 -7.04 12.05
C ALA A 90 -5.05 -6.79 11.10
N ARG A 91 -5.18 -7.36 9.90
CA ARG A 91 -4.31 -7.15 8.75
C ARG A 91 -5.15 -6.64 7.59
N SER A 92 -4.50 -6.17 6.54
CA SER A 92 -5.18 -5.84 5.29
C SER A 92 -5.69 -7.12 4.61
N SER A 93 -6.76 -6.99 3.81
CA SER A 93 -7.28 -8.08 2.97
C SER A 93 -6.20 -8.74 2.11
N MET A 94 -5.29 -7.93 1.55
CA MET A 94 -4.17 -8.42 0.75
C MET A 94 -3.23 -9.32 1.55
N ALA A 95 -2.94 -8.98 2.81
CA ALA A 95 -2.10 -9.81 3.67
C ALA A 95 -2.77 -11.17 3.96
N ASP A 96 -4.08 -11.18 4.20
CA ASP A 96 -4.85 -12.40 4.40
C ASP A 96 -4.89 -13.26 3.13
N ASP A 97 -5.04 -12.64 1.96
CA ASP A 97 -5.02 -13.34 0.66
C ASP A 97 -3.66 -13.99 0.40
N LEU A 98 -2.56 -13.28 0.67
CA LEU A 98 -1.21 -13.86 0.55
C LEU A 98 -1.00 -15.03 1.52
N ALA A 99 -1.44 -14.90 2.77
CA ALA A 99 -1.33 -15.98 3.76
C ALA A 99 -2.13 -17.23 3.37
N LEU A 100 -3.22 -17.06 2.63
CA LEU A 100 -4.06 -18.14 2.12
C LEU A 100 -3.65 -18.62 0.71
N GLY A 101 -2.56 -18.09 0.14
CA GLY A 101 -2.11 -18.42 -1.21
C GLY A 101 -3.10 -18.03 -2.31
N ARG A 102 -3.96 -17.04 -2.04
CA ARG A 102 -4.95 -16.53 -3.00
C ARG A 102 -4.37 -15.40 -3.83
N ARG A 103 -4.94 -15.17 -5.00
CA ARG A 103 -4.65 -13.95 -5.78
C ARG A 103 -5.13 -12.72 -5.03
N THR A 104 -4.33 -11.67 -5.05
CA THR A 104 -4.64 -10.40 -4.42
C THR A 104 -5.26 -9.40 -5.39
N GLU A 105 -5.77 -8.30 -4.84
CA GLU A 105 -6.25 -7.13 -5.58
C GLU A 105 -5.13 -6.21 -6.11
N ILE A 106 -3.84 -6.61 -6.10
CA ILE A 106 -2.72 -5.70 -6.45
C ILE A 106 -2.83 -5.09 -7.86
N GLY A 107 -3.38 -5.86 -8.81
CA GLY A 107 -3.63 -5.38 -10.17
C GLY A 107 -4.67 -4.26 -10.23
N GLU A 108 -5.63 -4.29 -9.32
CA GLU A 108 -6.72 -3.30 -9.19
C GLU A 108 -6.30 -2.09 -8.34
N LEU A 109 -5.17 -2.18 -7.65
CA LEU A 109 -4.56 -1.12 -6.86
C LEU A 109 -3.38 -0.48 -7.61
N CYS A 110 -2.15 -0.93 -7.36
CA CYS A 110 -0.95 -0.41 -8.03
C CYS A 110 -1.01 -0.61 -9.55
N GLY A 111 -1.59 -1.72 -10.01
CA GLY A 111 -1.74 -1.99 -11.45
C GLY A 111 -2.61 -0.96 -12.17
N GLU A 112 -3.69 -0.48 -11.56
CA GLU A 112 -4.54 0.57 -12.15
C GLU A 112 -3.83 1.94 -12.17
N VAL A 113 -2.99 2.25 -11.18
CA VAL A 113 -2.12 3.45 -11.22
C VAL A 113 -1.13 3.35 -12.38
N VAL A 114 -0.44 2.22 -12.54
CA VAL A 114 0.53 1.98 -13.62
C VAL A 114 -0.13 2.05 -14.99
N LYS A 115 -1.32 1.45 -15.14
CA LYS A 115 -2.11 1.47 -16.37
C LYS A 115 -2.55 2.88 -16.73
N LEU A 116 -3.01 3.67 -15.76
CA LEU A 116 -3.37 5.07 -15.99
C LEU A 116 -2.14 5.90 -16.39
N ALA A 117 -1.01 5.73 -15.71
CA ALA A 117 0.24 6.43 -16.02
C ALA A 117 0.65 6.19 -17.49
N LYS A 118 0.64 4.92 -17.91
CA LYS A 118 0.93 4.53 -19.30
C LYS A 118 -0.02 5.18 -20.30
N SER A 119 -1.32 5.26 -19.98
CA SER A 119 -2.33 5.84 -20.88
C SER A 119 -2.14 7.33 -21.17
N VAL A 120 -1.41 8.04 -20.30
CA VAL A 120 -1.12 9.49 -20.43
C VAL A 120 0.36 9.79 -20.63
N GLY A 121 1.16 8.77 -20.95
CA GLY A 121 2.58 8.94 -21.30
C GLY A 121 3.50 9.28 -20.12
N VAL A 122 3.11 8.99 -18.88
CA VAL A 122 3.95 9.17 -17.69
C VAL A 122 4.30 7.82 -17.05
N ARG A 123 5.24 7.81 -16.11
CA ARG A 123 5.64 6.60 -15.36
C ARG A 123 5.12 6.63 -13.93
N ALA A 124 4.89 5.45 -13.36
CA ALA A 124 4.57 5.25 -11.94
C ALA A 124 5.52 4.19 -11.33
N PRO A 125 6.84 4.47 -11.26
CA PRO A 125 7.85 3.47 -10.92
C PRO A 125 7.69 2.87 -9.51
N ARG A 126 7.20 3.63 -8.52
CA ARG A 126 7.00 3.08 -7.17
C ARG A 126 5.84 2.09 -7.13
N ASN A 127 4.72 2.43 -7.78
CA ASN A 127 3.59 1.53 -7.93
C ASN A 127 3.94 0.32 -8.79
N GLU A 128 4.75 0.49 -9.84
CA GLU A 128 5.23 -0.62 -10.67
C GLU A 128 6.11 -1.60 -9.87
N LYS A 129 7.04 -1.07 -9.06
CA LYS A 129 7.88 -1.89 -8.18
C LYS A 129 7.03 -2.62 -7.14
N MET A 130 6.09 -1.94 -6.49
CA MET A 130 5.18 -2.54 -5.51
C MET A 130 4.31 -3.65 -6.11
N LEU A 131 3.77 -3.42 -7.32
CA LEU A 131 3.06 -4.42 -8.10
C LEU A 131 3.93 -5.66 -8.36
N GLY A 132 5.19 -5.46 -8.74
CA GLY A 132 6.15 -6.54 -8.97
C GLY A 132 6.46 -7.37 -7.72
N MET A 133 6.68 -6.70 -6.57
CA MET A 133 6.99 -7.38 -5.31
C MET A 133 5.84 -8.27 -4.82
N ILE A 134 4.60 -7.78 -4.84
CA ILE A 134 3.44 -8.61 -4.45
C ILE A 134 3.27 -9.79 -5.42
N ARG A 135 3.38 -9.56 -6.74
CA ARG A 135 3.28 -10.66 -7.72
C ARG A 135 4.35 -11.72 -7.52
N TYR A 136 5.57 -11.31 -7.17
CA TYR A 136 6.64 -12.24 -6.86
C TYR A 136 6.30 -13.11 -5.64
N VAL A 137 5.75 -12.49 -4.59
CA VAL A 137 5.27 -13.19 -3.40
C VAL A 137 4.12 -14.14 -3.73
N GLU A 138 3.12 -13.72 -4.51
CA GLU A 138 2.01 -14.57 -4.96
C GLU A 138 2.52 -15.83 -5.69
N LEU A 139 3.45 -15.65 -6.64
CA LEU A 139 4.03 -16.76 -7.39
C LEU A 139 4.83 -17.71 -6.50
N THR A 140 5.58 -17.17 -5.54
CA THR A 140 6.38 -17.98 -4.60
C THR A 140 5.47 -18.78 -3.67
N ALA A 141 4.42 -18.17 -3.13
CA ALA A 141 3.44 -18.85 -2.26
C ALA A 141 2.72 -19.99 -3.01
N LEU A 142 2.34 -19.76 -4.27
CA LEU A 142 1.71 -20.78 -5.11
C LEU A 142 2.67 -21.93 -5.48
N ALA A 143 3.96 -21.65 -5.66
CA ALA A 143 4.96 -22.66 -6.01
C ALA A 143 5.37 -23.55 -4.83
N VAL A 144 5.30 -23.04 -3.58
CA VAL A 144 5.79 -23.76 -2.39
C VAL A 144 4.72 -24.65 -1.74
N GLY A 145 3.43 -24.47 -2.05
CA GLY A 145 2.37 -25.42 -1.68
C GLY A 145 2.26 -25.75 -0.18
N SER A 146 2.74 -24.88 0.73
CA SER A 146 2.71 -25.13 2.17
C SER A 146 2.47 -23.84 2.97
N PRO A 147 1.51 -23.83 3.92
CA PRO A 147 1.08 -22.63 4.64
C PRO A 147 2.05 -22.18 5.75
N GLU A 148 3.17 -22.86 5.98
CA GLU A 148 4.00 -22.63 7.17
C GLU A 148 5.22 -21.72 7.01
N ARG A 149 5.51 -21.18 5.83
CA ARG A 149 6.46 -20.06 5.70
C ARG A 149 5.99 -19.11 4.62
N GLY A 150 5.34 -18.02 5.04
CA GLY A 150 5.24 -16.81 4.22
C GLY A 150 6.64 -16.32 3.82
N PRO A 151 6.75 -15.51 2.77
CA PRO A 151 8.03 -15.20 2.14
C PRO A 151 8.96 -14.48 3.13
N THR A 152 10.21 -14.96 3.18
CA THR A 152 11.45 -14.26 3.55
C THR A 152 11.40 -13.34 4.76
N ASP A 153 12.18 -13.70 5.79
CA ASP A 153 12.60 -12.89 6.94
C ASP A 153 12.07 -11.44 6.92
N PRO A 154 11.19 -11.04 7.86
CA PRO A 154 10.68 -9.67 7.97
C PRO A 154 11.77 -8.60 7.91
N VAL A 155 13.00 -8.91 8.30
CA VAL A 155 14.17 -8.02 8.18
C VAL A 155 14.61 -7.84 6.72
N GLU A 156 14.61 -8.89 5.91
CA GLU A 156 14.96 -8.85 4.49
C GLU A 156 13.90 -8.11 3.67
N LEU A 157 12.62 -8.33 4.00
CA LEU A 157 11.52 -7.63 3.35
C LEU A 157 11.48 -6.14 3.73
N ARG A 158 11.78 -5.82 4.99
CA ARG A 158 11.98 -4.45 5.47
C ARG A 158 13.15 -3.77 4.77
N LYS A 159 14.28 -4.46 4.61
CA LYS A 159 15.45 -3.96 3.88
C LYS A 159 15.13 -3.70 2.40
N ASN A 160 14.30 -4.55 1.78
CA ASN A 160 13.85 -4.38 0.41
C ASN A 160 12.87 -3.20 0.24
N ILE A 161 12.04 -2.90 1.25
CA ILE A 161 11.18 -1.70 1.28
C ILE A 161 12.02 -0.44 1.52
N GLU A 162 12.97 -0.47 2.45
CA GLU A 162 13.88 0.66 2.78
C GLU A 162 14.81 1.02 1.61
N THR A 163 15.28 0.06 0.82
CA THR A 163 16.07 0.32 -0.41
C THR A 163 15.22 0.60 -1.64
N ALA A 164 13.89 0.57 -1.53
CA ALA A 164 12.97 0.76 -2.66
C ALA A 164 12.40 2.17 -2.83
N LEU A 165 12.74 3.11 -1.95
CA LEU A 165 12.28 4.50 -1.95
C LEU A 165 13.44 5.49 -1.90
#